data_AF-A0A8K0V3K8-F1
#
_entry.id   AF-A0A8K0V3K8-F1
#
_cell.length_a   1.000
_cell.length_b   1.000
_cell.length_c   1.000
_cell.angle_alpha   90.00
_cell.angle_beta   90.00
_cell.angle_gamma   90.00
#
_symmetry.space_group_name_H-M   'P 1'
#
loop_
_entity.id
_entity.type
_entity.pdbx_description
1 polymer ?
#
loop_
_entity_poly.entity_id
_entity_poly.type
_entity_poly.pdbx_seq_one_letter_code
_entity_poly.pdbx_strand_id
1 'polypeptide(L)'
;MESKTVPVHRSFDVIGDIAVVNFGEKVKRSQAVEFAKRVILNNKHIKSVFMKVGKIEGEERKSKLRFLYGENRSLARHAENG
;
A
#
# COMPACT_ATOMS: atom_id res chain seq x y z
N MET A 1 8.83 25.81 -1.03
CA MET A 1 8.29 24.89 -0.01
C MET A 1 8.84 23.51 -0.31
N GLU A 2 9.79 23.05 0.49
CA GLU A 2 10.43 21.76 0.27
C GLU A 2 9.46 20.62 0.63
N SER A 3 9.08 19.84 -0.37
CA SER A 3 8.21 18.68 -0.21
C SER A 3 8.94 17.66 0.66
N LYS A 4 8.56 17.52 1.94
CA LYS A 4 9.11 16.46 2.80
C LYS A 4 8.82 15.10 2.17
N THR A 5 9.83 14.48 1.57
CA THR A 5 9.74 13.16 0.98
C THR A 5 9.65 12.12 2.10
N VAL A 6 8.63 11.27 2.04
CA VAL A 6 8.52 10.14 2.97
C VAL A 6 9.51 9.08 2.49
N PRO A 7 10.41 8.57 3.35
CA PRO A 7 11.31 7.48 2.97
C PRO A 7 10.49 6.19 2.79
N VAL A 8 10.05 5.97 1.56
CA VAL A 8 9.30 4.80 1.10
C VAL A 8 10.18 4.01 0.15
N HIS A 9 10.00 2.68 0.09
CA HIS A 9 10.54 1.94 -1.03
C HIS A 9 10.00 2.55 -2.33
N ARG A 10 10.88 2.79 -3.31
CA ARG A 10 10.52 3.49 -4.55
C ARG A 10 9.43 2.77 -5.36
N SER A 11 9.27 1.47 -5.16
CA SER A 11 8.27 0.61 -5.78
C SER A 11 7.30 0.04 -4.74
N PHE A 12 6.07 -0.22 -5.17
CA PHE A 12 5.03 -0.91 -4.40
C PHE A 12 4.29 -1.90 -5.31
N ASP A 13 3.65 -2.89 -4.70
CA ASP A 13 2.91 -3.92 -5.42
C ASP A 13 1.48 -3.43 -5.72
N VAL A 14 0.93 -3.83 -6.87
CA VAL A 14 -0.47 -3.57 -7.25
C VAL A 14 -1.15 -4.90 -7.58
N ILE A 15 -2.28 -5.17 -6.94
CA ILE A 15 -3.09 -6.37 -7.12
C ILE A 15 -4.51 -5.92 -7.44
N GLY A 16 -4.88 -6.00 -8.72
CA GLY A 16 -6.14 -5.44 -9.22
C GLY A 16 -6.21 -3.93 -8.96
N ASP A 17 -7.14 -3.53 -8.11
CA ASP A 17 -7.34 -2.15 -7.68
C ASP A 17 -6.80 -1.83 -6.27
N ILE A 18 -5.98 -2.72 -5.71
CA ILE A 18 -5.36 -2.56 -4.40
C ILE A 18 -3.85 -2.33 -4.55
N ALA A 19 -3.34 -1.28 -3.92
CA ALA A 19 -1.90 -1.05 -3.80
C ALA A 19 -1.39 -1.50 -2.41
N VAL A 20 -0.27 -2.21 -2.39
CA VAL A 20 0.41 -2.66 -1.17
C VAL A 20 1.79 -2.03 -1.07
N VAL A 21 1.94 -1.09 -0.14
CA VAL A 21 3.17 -0.31 0.04
C VAL A 21 4.01 -0.84 1.20
N ASN A 22 5.31 -0.54 1.20
CA ASN A 22 6.21 -0.90 2.29
C ASN A 22 7.04 0.32 2.73
N PHE A 23 7.06 0.58 4.03
CA PHE A 23 7.77 1.70 4.63
C PHE A 23 8.86 1.19 5.57
N GLY A 24 9.95 1.95 5.68
CA GLY A 24 10.94 1.72 6.73
C GLY A 24 10.36 2.02 8.13
N GLU A 25 10.99 1.46 9.16
CA GLU A 25 10.52 1.50 10.55
C GLU A 25 10.31 2.92 11.12
N LYS A 26 10.97 3.92 10.53
CA LYS A 26 10.95 5.32 11.00
C LYS A 26 9.78 6.15 10.44
N VAL A 27 8.95 5.58 9.55
CA VAL A 27 7.85 6.32 8.92
C VAL A 27 6.65 6.42 9.87
N LYS A 28 6.22 7.66 10.16
CA LYS A 28 5.01 7.89 10.96
C LYS A 28 3.77 7.47 10.18
N ARG A 29 2.76 6.98 10.90
CA ARG A 29 1.47 6.59 10.29
C ARG A 29 0.83 7.73 9.50
N SER A 30 0.91 8.97 9.98
CA SER A 30 0.38 10.14 9.27
C SER A 30 1.03 10.36 7.91
N GLN A 31 2.36 10.19 7.82
CA GLN A 31 3.12 10.27 6.57
C GLN A 31 2.75 9.13 5.61
N ALA A 32 2.57 7.91 6.13
CA ALA A 32 2.12 6.77 5.33
C ALA A 32 0.71 7.00 4.74
N VAL A 33 -0.20 7.58 5.52
CA VAL A 33 -1.55 7.93 5.04
C VAL A 33 -1.50 9.03 3.98
N GLU A 34 -0.66 10.05 4.17
CA GLU A 34 -0.47 11.11 3.16
C GLU A 34 0.09 10.56 1.84
N PHE A 35 1.04 9.63 1.92
CA PHE A 35 1.52 8.89 0.75
C PHE A 35 0.41 8.09 0.08
N ALA A 36 -0.39 7.34 0.85
CA ALA A 36 -1.51 6.56 0.33
C ALA A 36 -2.55 7.41 -0.41
N LYS A 37 -2.85 8.63 0.09
CA LYS A 37 -3.70 9.60 -0.60
C LYS A 37 -3.13 9.96 -1.98
N ARG A 38 -1.82 10.25 -2.04
CA ARG A 38 -1.14 10.56 -3.31
C ARG A 38 -1.16 9.40 -4.29
N VAL A 39 -1.03 8.15 -3.80
CA VAL A 39 -1.12 6.94 -4.63
C VAL A 39 -2.47 6.89 -5.35
N ILE A 40 -3.59 7.06 -4.64
CA ILE A 40 -4.94 7.04 -5.25
C ILE A 40 -5.13 8.23 -6.20
N LEU A 41 -4.68 9.43 -5.81
CA LEU A 41 -4.79 10.63 -6.66
C LEU A 41 -4.07 10.48 -7.99
N ASN A 42 -2.86 9.90 -7.99
CA ASN A 42 -2.06 9.71 -9.19
C ASN A 42 -2.48 8.47 -9.99
N ASN A 43 -3.13 7.49 -9.35
CA ASN A 43 -3.50 6.22 -9.97
C ASN A 43 -5.01 5.97 -9.76
N LYS A 44 -5.84 6.56 -10.63
CA LYS A 44 -7.32 6.56 -10.48
C LYS A 44 -7.96 5.16 -10.42
N HIS A 45 -7.29 4.15 -10.94
CA HIS A 45 -7.75 2.75 -10.89
C HIS A 45 -7.59 2.14 -9.49
N ILE A 46 -6.63 2.61 -8.68
CA ILE A 46 -6.43 2.16 -7.31
C ILE A 46 -7.56 2.70 -6.43
N LYS A 47 -8.19 1.80 -5.66
CA LYS A 47 -9.28 2.13 -4.73
C LYS A 47 -8.91 1.92 -3.27
N SER A 48 -7.92 1.08 -2.99
CA SER A 48 -7.49 0.78 -1.63
C SER A 48 -5.98 0.75 -1.53
N VAL A 49 -5.44 1.29 -0.43
CA VAL A 49 -4.01 1.24 -0.13
C VAL A 49 -3.79 0.62 1.24
N PHE A 50 -2.99 -0.44 1.27
CA PHE A 50 -2.53 -1.12 2.47
C PHE A 50 -1.02 -1.00 2.58
N MET A 51 -0.49 -1.16 3.79
CA MET A 51 0.95 -1.37 3.97
C MET A 51 1.27 -2.70 4.63
N LYS A 52 2.40 -3.28 4.24
CA LYS A 52 2.96 -4.47 4.88
C LYS A 52 3.38 -4.13 6.32
N VAL A 53 3.00 -4.98 7.27
CA VAL A 53 3.33 -4.86 8.69
C VAL A 53 3.87 -6.19 9.21
N GLY A 54 5.19 -6.35 9.12
CA GLY A 54 5.88 -7.54 9.60
C GLY A 54 6.15 -8.57 8.51
N LYS A 55 6.52 -9.78 8.94
CA LYS A 55 6.94 -10.88 8.06
C LYS A 55 5.74 -11.66 7.51
N ILE A 56 5.99 -12.42 6.45
CA ILE A 56 5.05 -13.44 5.95
C ILE A 56 5.12 -14.64 6.90
N GLU A 57 3.97 -15.07 7.42
CA GLU A 57 3.89 -16.04 8.50
C GLU A 57 2.83 -17.13 8.22
N GLY A 58 2.95 -18.25 8.93
CA GLY A 58 2.05 -19.40 8.80
C GLY A 58 2.32 -20.28 7.58
N GLU A 59 1.72 -21.48 7.58
CA GLU A 59 1.79 -22.46 6.48
C GLU A 59 1.17 -21.90 5.20
N GLU A 60 0.07 -21.16 5.35
CA GLU A 60 -0.65 -20.47 4.29
C GLU A 60 0.08 -19.20 3.78
N ARG A 61 1.25 -18.88 4.35
CA ARG A 61 2.12 -17.75 3.97
C ARG A 61 1.35 -16.41 3.87
N LYS A 62 0.54 -16.09 4.88
CA LYS A 62 -0.27 -14.87 4.89
C LYS A 62 0.60 -13.65 5.18
N SER A 63 0.50 -12.63 4.32
CA SER A 63 1.13 -11.33 4.56
C SER A 63 0.28 -10.49 5.50
N LYS A 64 0.88 -9.98 6.57
CA LYS A 64 0.22 -9.05 7.50
C LYS A 64 0.14 -7.66 6.86
N LEU A 65 -1.08 -7.18 6.63
CA LEU A 65 -1.35 -5.89 5.99
C LEU A 65 -2.14 -4.97 6.93
N ARG A 66 -1.87 -3.67 6.85
CA ARG A 66 -2.60 -2.62 7.59
C ARG A 66 -3.18 -1.61 6.63
N PHE A 67 -4.49 -1.38 6.73
CA PHE A 67 -5.19 -0.38 5.92
C PHE A 67 -4.66 1.04 6.18
N LEU A 68 -4.47 1.81 5.11
CA LEU A 68 -4.05 3.21 5.18
C LEU A 68 -5.11 4.18 4.66
N TYR A 69 -5.65 3.94 3.46
CA TYR A 69 -6.56 4.88 2.82
C TYR A 69 -7.37 4.25 1.67
N GLY A 70 -8.51 4.84 1.34
CA GLY A 70 -9.41 4.40 0.28
C GLY A 70 -10.59 3.56 0.78
N GLU A 71 -11.03 2.59 0.00
CA GLU A 71 -12.03 1.61 0.42
C GLU A 71 -11.39 0.57 1.35
N ASN A 72 -11.93 0.36 2.55
CA ASN A 72 -11.40 -0.63 3.49
C ASN A 72 -11.88 -2.06 3.14
N ARG A 73 -11.35 -2.61 2.04
CA ARG A 73 -11.59 -3.99 1.58
C ARG A 73 -10.31 -4.66 1.13
N SER A 74 -10.23 -5.97 1.30
CA SER A 74 -9.06 -6.79 0.93
C SER A 74 -9.29 -7.70 -0.28
N LEU A 75 -10.51 -7.76 -0.82
CA LEU A 75 -10.84 -8.56 -2.00
C LEU A 75 -10.66 -7.71 -3.27
N ALA A 76 -9.95 -8.26 -4.26
CA ALA A 76 -9.76 -7.65 -5.58
C ALA A 76 -9.82 -8.72 -6.68
N ARG A 77 -10.22 -8.31 -7.88
CA ARG A 77 -10.03 -9.09 -9.11
C ARG A 77 -8.78 -8.58 -9.81
N HIS A 78 -7.87 -9.49 -10.16
CA HIS A 78 -6.63 -9.17 -10.86
C HIS A 78 -6.57 -9.98 -12.15
N ALA A 79 -6.08 -9.37 -13.22
CA ALA A 79 -5.85 -10.00 -14.51
C ALA A 79 -4.35 -10.01 -14.78
N GLU A 80 -3.82 -11.19 -15.09
CA GLU A 80 -2.43 -11.40 -15.48
C GLU A 80 -2.41 -12.29 -16.72
N ASN A 81 -1.62 -11.94 -17.74
CA ASN A 81 -1.37 -12.73 -18.96
C ASN A 81 -2.57 -13.09 -19.86
N GLY A 82 -3.77 -12.54 -19.62
CA GLY A 82 -4.96 -12.74 -20.48
C GLY A 82 -5.84 -13.89 -20.01
#